data_AF-A0A268TVZ3-F1
#
_entry.id   AF-A0A268TVZ3-F1
#
_cell.length_a   1.000
_cell.length_b   1.000
_cell.length_c   1.000
_cell.angle_alpha   90.00
_cell.angle_beta   90.00
_cell.angle_gamma   90.00
#
_symmetry.space_group_name_H-M   'P 1'
#
loop_
_entity.id
_entity.type
_entity.pdbx_description
1 polymer ?
#
loop_
_entity_poly.entity_id
_entity_poly.type
_entity_poly.pdbx_seq_one_letter_code
_entity_poly.pdbx_strand_id
1 'polypeptide(L)'
;MQTLLNKIQDLLDVKDLDLQSKLNDFDEWDSLSMVALISFAQKYYHINISINELMACQNIQNICDLILPLGGGADKLKSSLSSISLLFSIQKSA
;
A
#
# COMPACT_ATOMS: atom_id res chain seq x y z
N MET A 1 5.55 -16.49 -9.51
CA MET A 1 4.58 -15.61 -8.82
C MET A 1 5.34 -14.90 -7.72
N GLN A 2 5.65 -13.61 -7.93
CA GLN A 2 6.46 -12.84 -6.99
C GLN A 2 5.55 -12.34 -5.89
N THR A 3 5.63 -12.97 -4.73
CA THR A 3 5.01 -12.54 -3.47
C THR A 3 5.54 -11.16 -3.13
N LEU A 4 4.67 -10.21 -2.73
CA LEU A 4 5.03 -8.86 -2.28
C LEU A 4 6.32 -8.81 -1.44
N LEU A 5 6.46 -9.79 -0.54
CA LEU A 5 7.61 -9.99 0.35
C LEU A 5 8.94 -10.13 -0.40
N ASN A 6 8.98 -10.85 -1.53
CA ASN A 6 10.20 -10.96 -2.34
C ASN A 6 10.60 -9.61 -2.93
N LYS A 7 9.61 -8.78 -3.30
CA LYS A 7 9.91 -7.44 -3.81
C LYS A 7 10.41 -6.53 -2.69
N ILE A 8 9.86 -6.65 -1.49
CA ILE A 8 10.33 -5.91 -0.32
C ILE A 8 11.74 -6.36 0.08
N GLN A 9 12.04 -7.66 0.04
CA GLN A 9 13.39 -8.20 0.27
C GLN A 9 14.40 -7.65 -0.73
N ASP A 10 14.05 -7.63 -2.02
CA ASP A 10 14.84 -7.06 -3.11
C ASP A 10 15.07 -5.55 -2.94
N LEU A 11 14.07 -4.81 -2.46
CA LEU A 11 14.19 -3.37 -2.20
C LEU A 11 15.02 -3.03 -0.96
N LEU A 12 14.98 -3.90 0.06
CA LEU A 12 15.71 -3.68 1.31
C LEU A 12 17.10 -4.35 1.32
N ASP A 13 17.48 -5.02 0.22
CA ASP A 13 18.69 -5.84 0.08
C ASP A 13 18.92 -6.80 1.27
N VAL A 14 17.84 -7.45 1.73
CA VAL A 14 17.89 -8.40 2.86
C VAL A 14 17.60 -9.83 2.43
N LYS A 15 18.35 -10.76 3.03
CA LYS A 15 18.16 -12.20 2.81
C LYS A 15 16.92 -12.76 3.51
N ASP A 16 16.64 -12.27 4.72
CA ASP A 16 15.51 -12.67 5.53
C ASP A 16 14.75 -11.43 6.01
N LEU A 17 13.43 -11.47 5.84
CA LEU A 17 12.55 -10.36 6.15
C LEU A 17 11.56 -10.82 7.22
N ASP A 18 11.72 -10.32 8.43
CA ASP A 18 10.77 -10.55 9.51
C ASP A 18 9.64 -9.51 9.44
N LEU A 19 8.39 -9.98 9.60
CA LEU A 19 7.20 -9.12 9.53
C LEU A 19 7.15 -8.09 10.68
N GLN A 20 7.79 -8.40 11.81
CA GLN A 20 7.89 -7.54 12.98
C GLN A 20 9.07 -6.57 12.92
N SER A 21 9.97 -6.71 11.93
CA SER A 21 11.06 -5.76 11.74
C SER A 21 10.53 -4.38 11.40
N LYS A 22 11.08 -3.37 12.08
CA LYS A 22 10.75 -1.97 11.79
C LYS A 22 11.39 -1.56 10.48
N LEU A 23 10.62 -0.88 9.65
CA LEU A 23 11.09 -0.33 8.39
C LEU A 23 12.24 0.66 8.60
N ASN A 24 12.17 1.42 9.69
CA ASN A 24 13.13 2.46 10.03
C ASN A 24 14.48 1.92 10.55
N ASP A 25 14.60 0.60 10.76
CA ASP A 25 15.88 -0.04 11.08
C ASP A 25 16.66 -0.43 9.80
N PHE A 26 16.03 -0.37 8.62
CA PHE A 26 16.70 -0.64 7.35
C PHE A 26 17.18 0.67 6.70
N ASP A 27 18.49 0.82 6.50
CA ASP A 27 19.06 1.98 5.78
C ASP A 27 18.55 2.11 4.34
N GLU A 28 18.25 0.98 3.69
CA GLU A 28 17.69 0.92 2.32
C GLU A 28 16.21 1.37 2.27
N TRP A 29 15.55 1.53 3.42
CA TRP A 29 14.18 2.06 3.50
C TRP A 29 14.17 3.59 3.40
N ASP A 30 14.30 4.07 2.17
CA ASP A 30 14.24 5.49 1.85
C ASP A 30 12.99 5.84 1.03
N SER A 31 12.82 7.13 0.74
CA SER A 31 11.73 7.63 -0.10
C SER A 31 11.68 7.01 -1.50
N LEU A 32 12.82 6.63 -2.08
CA LEU A 32 12.91 5.98 -3.39
C LEU A 32 12.37 4.54 -3.32
N SER A 33 12.78 3.77 -2.31
CA SER A 33 12.25 2.43 -2.03
C SER A 33 10.73 2.45 -1.81
N MET A 34 10.21 3.46 -1.10
CA MET A 34 8.76 3.67 -0.94
C MET A 34 8.06 3.91 -2.28
N VAL A 35 8.59 4.80 -3.13
CA VAL A 35 8.00 5.11 -4.44
C VAL A 35 8.02 3.90 -5.37
N ALA A 36 9.09 3.11 -5.34
CA ALA A 36 9.22 1.87 -6.10
C ALA A 36 8.15 0.86 -5.67
N LEU A 37 7.91 0.73 -4.35
CA LEU A 37 6.88 -0.14 -3.81
C LEU A 37 5.47 0.33 -4.16
N ILE A 38 5.17 1.64 -4.10
CA ILE A 38 3.89 2.21 -4.54
C ILE A 38 3.65 1.86 -6.01
N SER A 39 4.64 2.09 -6.86
CA SER A 39 4.55 1.82 -8.30
C SER A 39 4.30 0.33 -8.59
N PHE A 40 4.93 -0.55 -7.81
CA PHE A 40 4.68 -1.99 -7.86
C PHE A 40 3.24 -2.32 -7.42
N ALA A 41 2.79 -1.78 -6.28
CA ALA A 41 1.44 -1.98 -5.79
C ALA A 41 0.37 -1.50 -6.78
N GLN A 42 0.57 -0.32 -7.38
CA GLN A 42 -0.29 0.22 -8.42
C GLN A 42 -0.32 -0.66 -9.68
N LYS A 43 0.83 -1.18 -10.11
CA LYS A 43 0.94 -1.98 -11.33
C LYS A 43 0.35 -3.39 -11.20
N TYR A 44 0.56 -4.05 -10.06
CA TYR A 44 0.20 -5.46 -9.87
C TYR A 44 -1.12 -5.65 -9.10
N TYR A 45 -1.43 -4.75 -8.16
CA TYR A 45 -2.61 -4.84 -7.31
C TYR A 45 -3.66 -3.76 -7.64
N HIS A 46 -3.36 -2.83 -8.56
CA HIS A 46 -4.26 -1.74 -8.96
C HIS A 46 -4.76 -0.88 -7.78
N ILE A 47 -3.98 -0.81 -6.70
CA ILE A 47 -4.25 0.01 -5.53
C ILE A 47 -3.42 1.28 -5.58
N ASN A 48 -3.99 2.38 -5.10
CA ASN A 48 -3.31 3.67 -5.03
C ASN A 48 -2.96 3.98 -3.58
N ILE A 49 -1.70 3.78 -3.21
CA ILE A 49 -1.17 4.06 -1.88
C ILE A 49 -0.42 5.39 -1.91
N SER A 50 -0.62 6.22 -0.89
CA SER A 50 0.14 7.46 -0.72
C SER A 50 1.43 7.22 0.07
N ILE A 51 2.47 8.01 -0.20
CA ILE A 51 3.72 7.97 0.59
C ILE A 51 3.43 8.18 2.08
N ASN A 52 2.48 9.06 2.43
CA ASN A 52 2.07 9.25 3.84
C ASN A 52 1.52 7.97 4.49
N GLU A 53 0.81 7.12 3.76
CA GLU A 53 0.27 5.86 4.30
C GLU A 53 1.41 4.86 4.53
N LEU A 54 2.41 4.85 3.65
CA LEU A 54 3.63 4.06 3.83
C LEU A 54 4.49 4.58 4.98
N MET A 55 4.63 5.89 5.16
CA MET A 55 5.33 6.47 6.31
C MET A 55 4.61 6.21 7.64
N ALA A 56 3.28 6.01 7.61
CA ALA A 56 2.52 5.59 8.78
C ALA A 56 2.73 4.11 9.11
N CYS A 57 3.27 3.31 8.18
CA CYS A 57 3.63 1.92 8.44
C CYS A 57 4.92 1.86 9.26
N GLN A 58 4.87 1.20 10.42
CA GLN A 58 6.06 1.01 11.26
C GLN A 58 6.86 -0.22 10.85
N ASN A 59 6.16 -1.28 10.44
CA ASN A 59 6.73 -2.60 10.20
C ASN A 59 6.32 -3.14 8.82
N ILE A 60 7.04 -4.17 8.35
CA ILE A 60 6.73 -4.88 7.10
C ILE A 60 5.30 -5.42 7.09
N GLN A 61 4.79 -5.89 8.23
CA GLN A 61 3.42 -6.40 8.32
C GLN A 61 2.39 -5.33 7.92
N ASN A 62 2.57 -4.08 8.33
CA ASN A 62 1.65 -2.98 7.98
C ASN A 62 1.63 -2.73 6.47
N ILE A 63 2.79 -2.82 5.81
CA ILE A 63 2.87 -2.71 4.34
C ILE A 63 2.09 -3.83 3.67
N CYS A 64 2.27 -5.06 4.15
CA CYS A 64 1.56 -6.22 3.61
C CYS A 64 0.05 -6.07 3.77
N ASP A 65 -0.40 -5.61 4.94
CA ASP A 65 -1.81 -5.34 5.25
C ASP A 65 -2.41 -4.25 4.33
N LEU A 66 -1.62 -3.21 4.06
CA LEU A 66 -1.99 -2.12 3.16
C LEU A 66 -2.13 -2.57 1.70
N ILE A 67 -1.28 -3.50 1.25
CA ILE A 67 -1.19 -3.91 -0.17
C ILE A 67 -2.03 -5.15 -0.49
N LEU A 68 -2.23 -6.06 0.47
CA LEU A 68 -2.99 -7.30 0.30
C LEU A 68 -4.36 -7.16 1.00
N PRO A 69 -5.38 -6.56 0.34
CA PRO A 69 -6.70 -6.32 0.94
C PRO A 69 -7.51 -7.59 1.25
N LEU A 70 -6.97 -8.80 1.03
CA LEU A 70 -7.56 -10.05 1.54
C LEU A 70 -7.39 -10.22 3.06
N GLY A 71 -6.74 -9.26 3.73
CA GLY A 71 -6.58 -9.16 5.18
C GLY A 71 -7.14 -7.88 5.81
N GLY A 72 -8.28 -7.34 5.37
CA GLY A 72 -9.15 -6.57 6.28
C GLY A 72 -8.77 -5.12 6.68
N GLY A 73 -8.09 -4.34 5.84
CA GLY A 73 -7.72 -2.94 6.17
C GLY A 73 -8.28 -1.82 5.27
N ALA A 74 -8.88 -2.12 4.12
CA ALA A 74 -9.19 -1.11 3.10
C ALA A 74 -10.66 -0.60 3.08
N ASP A 75 -11.50 -1.00 4.04
CA ASP A 75 -12.95 -0.73 3.99
C ASP A 75 -13.39 0.58 4.66
N LYS A 76 -12.51 1.37 5.28
CA LYS A 76 -12.96 2.56 6.04
C LYS A 76 -13.07 3.86 5.26
N LEU A 77 -12.63 3.94 4.00
CA LEU A 77 -12.67 5.19 3.22
C LEU A 77 -13.51 5.13 1.93
N LYS A 78 -13.80 3.95 1.38
CA LYS A 78 -14.72 3.84 0.23
C LYS A 78 -16.20 3.98 0.62
N SER A 79 -16.58 3.66 1.86
CA SER A 79 -17.96 3.81 2.34
C SER A 79 -18.48 5.27 2.29
N SER A 80 -17.61 6.27 2.37
CA SER A 80 -18.03 7.69 2.31
C SER A 80 -18.09 8.26 0.89
N LEU A 81 -17.47 7.59 -0.09
CA LEU A 81 -17.38 8.10 -1.48
C LEU A 81 -18.41 7.46 -2.42
N SER A 82 -18.99 6.31 -2.06
CA SER A 82 -20.07 5.67 -2.83
C SER A 82 -21.33 6.55 -2.91
N SER A 83 -21.71 7.20 -1.81
CA SER A 83 -22.87 8.09 -1.76
C SER A 83 -22.74 9.34 -2.64
N ILE A 84 -21.50 9.80 -2.87
CA ILE A 84 -21.24 11.02 -3.66
C ILE A 84 -21.27 10.74 -5.16
N SER A 85 -20.83 9.55 -5.59
CA SER A 85 -20.82 9.20 -7.02
C SER A 85 -22.23 9.12 -7.62
N LEU A 86 -23.25 8.76 -6.82
CA LEU A 86 -24.66 8.76 -7.24
C LEU A 86 -25.24 10.18 -7.37
N LEU A 87 -24.80 11.13 -6.54
CA LEU A 87 -25.26 12.53 -6.59
C LEU A 87 -24.81 13.25 -7.87
N PHE A 88 -23.60 12.97 -8.36
CA PHE A 88 -23.11 13.58 -9.60
C PHE A 88 -23.80 13.06 -10.87
N SER A 89 -24.28 11.81 -10.87
CA SER A 89 -25.00 11.25 -12.02
C SER A 89 -26.41 11.83 -12.20
N ILE A 90 -27.03 12.36 -11.13
CA ILE A 90 -28.41 12.86 -11.17
C ILE A 90 -28.48 14.32 -11.65
N GLN A 91 -27.40 15.10 -11.56
CA GLN A 91 -27.40 16.52 -11.95
C GLN A 91 -27.18 16.77 -13.46
N LYS A 92 -26.91 15.74 -14.27
CA LYS A 92 -26.63 15.90 -15.72
C LYS A 92 -27.83 15.58 -16.63
N SER A 93 -29.02 15.40 -16.07
CA SER A 93 -30.26 15.24 -16.84
C SER A 93 -31.36 16.12 -16.26
N ALA A 94 -31.25 17.42 -16.47
CA ALA A 94 -32.34 18.39 -16.43
C ALA A 94 -32.01 19.52 -17.39
#